data_AF-A0AAV9DQK0-F1
#
_entry.id   AF-A0AAV9DQK0-F1
#
_cell.length_a   1.000
_cell.length_b   1.000
_cell.length_c   1.000
_cell.angle_alpha   90.00
_cell.angle_beta   90.00
_cell.angle_gamma   90.00
#
_symmetry.space_group_name_H-M   'P 1'
#
loop_
_entity.id
_entity.type
_entity.pdbx_description
1 polymer ?
#
loop_
_entity_poly.entity_id
_entity_poly.type
_entity_poly.pdbx_seq_one_letter_code
_entity_poly.pdbx_strand_id
1 'polypeptide(L)'
;MVAQFGLRLAASLIKSHFGDVVGNVCDCLLRRGSLSLDDLRKFTKMPTSQVKECVLVLIQHNCVQAFSIPGNFGGHLGTVTQYMALFDNILHQLRFPKFSVIVENHLGEQGVRELGIKKLYGRISIN
;
A
#
# COMPACT_ATOMS: atom_id res chain seq x y z
N MET A 1 -9.43 16.63 -3.24
CA MET A 1 -10.47 15.82 -2.59
C MET A 1 -10.67 14.57 -3.45
N VAL A 2 -10.16 13.41 -3.03
CA VAL A 2 -10.36 12.16 -3.80
C VAL A 2 -11.85 11.81 -3.73
N ALA A 3 -12.51 11.67 -4.88
CA ALA A 3 -13.92 11.30 -4.92
C ALA A 3 -14.14 9.96 -4.19
N GLN A 4 -15.24 9.82 -3.44
CA GLN A 4 -15.56 8.59 -2.69
C GLN A 4 -15.53 7.32 -3.58
N PHE A 5 -15.84 7.46 -4.86
CA PHE A 5 -15.74 6.40 -5.86
C PHE A 5 -14.30 5.95 -6.12
N GLY A 6 -13.33 6.88 -6.08
CA GLY A 6 -11.91 6.56 -6.20
C GLY A 6 -11.44 5.66 -5.06
N LEU A 7 -11.79 6.00 -3.82
CA LEU A 7 -11.45 5.19 -2.64
C LEU A 7 -12.05 3.78 -2.73
N ARG A 8 -13.32 3.67 -3.16
CA ARG A 8 -13.98 2.37 -3.37
C ARG A 8 -13.28 1.54 -4.45
N LEU A 9 -12.87 2.17 -5.55
CA LEU A 9 -12.14 1.50 -6.62
C LEU A 9 -10.79 0.98 -6.11
N ALA A 10 -10.00 1.83 -5.42
CA ALA A 10 -8.72 1.42 -4.85
C ALA A 10 -8.84 0.25 -3.88
N ALA A 11 -9.83 0.29 -2.98
CA ALA A 11 -10.11 -0.82 -2.07
C ALA A 11 -10.48 -2.11 -2.84
N SER A 12 -11.34 -2.01 -3.86
CA SER A 12 -11.74 -3.15 -4.68
C SER A 12 -10.57 -3.77 -5.46
N LEU A 13 -9.62 -2.97 -5.94
CA LEU A 13 -8.42 -3.46 -6.62
C LEU A 13 -7.54 -4.26 -5.68
N ILE A 14 -7.26 -3.70 -4.49
CA ILE A 14 -6.46 -4.38 -3.48
C ILE A 14 -7.13 -5.69 -3.05
N LYS A 15 -8.46 -5.72 -2.90
CA LYS A 15 -9.21 -6.96 -2.63
C LYS A 15 -9.02 -8.00 -3.73
N SER A 16 -9.11 -7.59 -4.99
CA SER A 16 -8.92 -8.50 -6.12
C SER A 16 -7.49 -9.03 -6.25
N HIS A 17 -6.48 -8.24 -5.87
CA HIS A 17 -5.07 -8.62 -6.02
C HIS A 17 -4.50 -9.38 -4.81
N PHE A 18 -4.88 -9.01 -3.60
CA PHE A 18 -4.28 -9.50 -2.35
C PHE A 18 -5.27 -10.22 -1.42
N GLY A 19 -6.55 -10.23 -1.78
CA GLY A 19 -7.63 -10.83 -0.98
C GLY A 19 -8.34 -9.84 -0.06
N ASP A 20 -9.49 -10.30 0.46
CA ASP A 20 -10.41 -9.46 1.24
C ASP A 20 -9.80 -8.92 2.54
N VAL A 21 -8.96 -9.73 3.19
CA VAL A 21 -8.29 -9.38 4.45
C VAL A 21 -7.41 -8.15 4.28
N VAL A 22 -6.50 -8.18 3.29
CA VAL A 22 -5.59 -7.05 2.99
C VAL A 22 -6.38 -5.84 2.49
N GLY A 23 -7.41 -6.08 1.67
CA GLY A 23 -8.28 -5.02 1.17
C GLY A 23 -9.06 -4.28 2.25
N ASN A 24 -9.51 -4.97 3.32
CA ASN A 24 -10.19 -4.33 4.45
C ASN A 24 -9.24 -3.44 5.27
N VAL A 25 -7.98 -3.86 5.45
CA VAL A 25 -6.93 -3.02 6.08
C VAL A 25 -6.67 -1.77 5.23
N CYS A 26 -6.56 -1.95 3.92
CA CYS A 26 -6.33 -0.85 2.98
C CYS A 26 -7.53 0.13 2.93
N ASP A 27 -8.77 -0.35 2.92
CA ASP A 27 -9.97 0.49 2.95
C ASP A 27 -10.04 1.33 4.25
N CYS A 28 -9.62 0.76 5.39
CA CYS A 28 -9.50 1.51 6.65
C CYS A 28 -8.49 2.66 6.53
N LEU A 29 -7.31 2.42 5.97
CA LEU A 29 -6.28 3.44 5.74
C LEU A 29 -6.74 4.51 4.74
N LEU A 30 -7.41 4.11 3.66
CA LEU A 30 -7.90 5.02 2.63
C LEU A 30 -9.02 5.95 3.13
N ARG A 31 -9.88 5.46 4.02
CA ARG A 31 -11.01 6.25 4.56
C ARG A 31 -10.64 7.10 5.77
N ARG A 32 -9.76 6.59 6.64
CA ARG A 32 -9.42 7.24 7.93
C ARG A 32 -8.10 8.00 7.88
N GLY A 33 -7.29 7.79 6.84
CA GLY A 33 -5.98 8.42 6.70
C GLY A 33 -4.86 7.61 7.37
N SER A 34 -3.90 8.33 7.96
CA SER A 34 -2.75 7.69 8.61
C SER A 34 -3.13 7.11 9.98
N LEU A 35 -2.83 5.83 10.19
CA LEU A 35 -3.21 5.10 11.41
C LEU A 35 -2.01 4.38 12.02
N SER A 36 -2.01 4.23 13.34
CA SER A 36 -1.05 3.37 14.04
C SER A 36 -1.44 1.88 13.90
N LEU A 37 -0.51 0.99 14.22
CA LEU A 37 -0.78 -0.45 14.20
C LEU A 37 -1.88 -0.86 15.19
N ASP A 38 -1.92 -0.19 16.35
CA ASP A 38 -2.96 -0.41 17.36
C ASP A 38 -4.34 0.07 16.90
N ASP A 39 -4.39 1.19 16.19
CA ASP A 39 -5.65 1.69 15.63
C ASP A 39 -6.16 0.77 14.52
N LEU A 40 -5.26 0.30 13.66
CA LEU A 40 -5.60 -0.69 12.64
C LEU A 40 -6.18 -1.96 13.28
N ARG A 41 -5.55 -2.50 14.31
CA ARG A 41 -6.05 -3.65 15.07
C ARG A 41 -7.46 -3.40 15.63
N LYS A 42 -7.69 -2.24 16.24
CA LYS A 42 -9.01 -1.87 16.80
C LYS A 42 -10.09 -1.75 15.72
N PHE A 43 -9.78 -1.13 14.58
CA PHE A 43 -10.75 -0.91 13.52
C PHE A 43 -11.05 -2.16 12.70
N THR A 44 -10.04 -2.98 12.42
CA THR A 44 -10.22 -4.21 11.63
C THR A 44 -10.71 -5.38 12.48
N LYS A 45 -10.59 -5.29 13.82
CA LYS A 45 -10.89 -6.36 14.78
C LYS A 45 -10.11 -7.66 14.49
N MET A 46 -8.91 -7.52 13.93
CA MET A 46 -8.05 -8.63 13.55
C MET A 46 -6.89 -8.80 14.55
N PRO A 47 -6.29 -10.00 14.66
CA PRO A 47 -5.11 -10.19 15.47
C PRO A 47 -3.92 -9.38 14.96
N THR A 48 -3.07 -8.92 15.87
CA THR A 48 -1.91 -8.06 15.57
C THR A 48 -0.95 -8.70 14.57
N SER A 49 -0.78 -10.03 14.61
CA SER A 49 0.05 -10.79 13.67
C SER A 49 -0.44 -10.61 12.23
N GLN A 50 -1.74 -10.82 12.01
CA GLN A 50 -2.35 -10.73 10.69
C GLN A 50 -2.34 -9.30 10.15
N VAL A 51 -2.56 -8.30 11.01
CA VAL A 51 -2.44 -6.88 10.61
C VAL A 51 -1.01 -6.55 10.17
N LYS A 52 0.01 -7.04 10.89
CA LYS A 52 1.42 -6.87 10.51
C LYS A 52 1.71 -7.47 9.15
N GLU A 53 1.27 -8.70 8.89
CA GLU A 53 1.44 -9.37 7.60
C GLU A 53 0.77 -8.59 6.46
N CYS A 54 -0.47 -8.13 6.66
CA CYS A 54 -1.18 -7.32 5.67
C CYS A 54 -0.44 -6.03 5.34
N VAL A 55 0.00 -5.31 6.38
CA VAL A 55 0.74 -4.06 6.24
C VAL A 55 2.09 -4.31 5.54
N LEU A 56 2.78 -5.40 5.85
CA LEU A 56 4.03 -5.77 5.21
C LEU A 56 3.85 -5.99 3.70
N VAL A 57 2.82 -6.75 3.29
CA VAL A 57 2.48 -6.96 1.87
C VAL A 57 2.18 -5.63 1.19
N LEU A 58 1.37 -4.77 1.82
CA LEU A 58 1.03 -3.47 1.26
C LEU A 58 2.24 -2.53 1.11
N ILE A 59 3.18 -2.57 2.05
CA ILE A 59 4.44 -1.82 1.96
C ILE A 59 5.33 -2.38 0.85
N GLN A 60 5.41 -3.70 0.72
CA GLN A 60 6.22 -4.37 -0.31
C GLN A 60 5.77 -3.97 -1.72
N HIS A 61 4.46 -3.91 -1.96
CA HIS A 61 3.89 -3.48 -3.24
C HIS A 61 3.77 -1.95 -3.39
N ASN A 62 4.39 -1.18 -2.49
CA ASN A 62 4.41 0.29 -2.49
C ASN A 62 3.03 0.96 -2.41
N CYS A 63 2.05 0.25 -1.86
CA CYS A 63 0.68 0.73 -1.64
C CYS A 63 0.53 1.47 -0.31
N VAL A 64 1.39 1.18 0.67
CA VAL A 64 1.39 1.81 2.00
C VAL A 64 2.79 2.31 2.33
N GLN A 65 2.85 3.46 2.99
CA GLN A 65 4.08 4.05 3.52
C GLN A 65 4.01 4.13 5.04
N ALA A 66 5.06 3.66 5.71
CA ALA A 66 5.26 3.84 7.13
C ALA A 66 6.10 5.10 7.37
N PHE A 67 5.72 5.89 8.36
CA PHE A 67 6.50 7.04 8.82
C PHE A 67 6.38 7.19 10.34
N SER A 68 7.43 7.69 10.96
CA SER A 68 7.47 7.90 12.41
C SER A 68 7.09 9.34 12.71
N ILE A 69 6.13 9.52 13.62
CA ILE A 69 5.79 10.83 14.18
C ILE A 69 6.21 10.90 15.65
N PRO A 70 6.68 12.06 16.14
CA PRO A 70 6.86 12.26 17.56
C PRO A 70 5.48 12.21 18.25
N GLY A 71 5.35 11.34 19.25
CA GLY A 71 4.14 11.17 20.04
C GLY A 71 4.43 11.34 21.52
N ASN A 72 3.52 12.01 22.22
CA ASN A 72 3.62 12.17 23.66
C ASN A 72 2.83 11.06 24.35
N PHE A 73 3.51 10.00 24.79
CA PHE A 73 2.90 8.93 25.59
C PHE A 73 3.17 9.22 27.06
N GLY A 74 2.19 9.80 27.76
CA GLY A 74 2.25 9.97 29.21
C GLY A 74 3.44 10.79 29.72
N GLY A 75 3.93 11.76 28.95
CA GLY A 75 5.07 12.61 29.33
C GLY A 75 6.45 12.14 28.86
N HIS A 76 6.54 10.99 28.20
CA HIS A 76 7.74 10.57 27.47
C HIS A 76 7.59 10.86 25.97
N LEU A 77 8.58 11.55 25.39
CA LEU A 77 8.77 11.71 23.94
C LEU A 77 9.07 10.33 23.33
N GLY A 78 8.04 9.66 22.83
CA GLY A 78 8.15 8.42 22.06
C GLY A 78 7.97 8.68 20.57
N THR A 79 8.41 7.74 19.73
CA THR A 79 8.08 7.76 18.29
C THR A 79 6.97 6.77 18.01
N VAL A 80 5.92 7.21 17.31
CA VAL A 80 4.81 6.36 16.89
C VAL A 80 4.89 6.15 15.40
N THR A 81 4.94 4.89 14.98
CA THR A 81 4.86 4.55 13.56
C THR A 81 3.42 4.65 13.10
N GLN A 82 3.17 5.52 12.13
CA GLN A 82 1.92 5.59 11.40
C GLN A 82 2.09 5.01 10.00
N TYR A 83 1.01 4.43 9.50
CA TYR A 83 0.90 3.87 8.16
C TYR A 83 -0.11 4.69 7.37
N MET A 84 0.24 5.06 6.14
CA MET A 84 -0.62 5.79 5.23
C MET A 84 -0.73 5.05 3.90
N ALA A 85 -1.95 4.89 3.39
CA ALA A 85 -2.18 4.35 2.06
C ALA A 85 -1.85 5.40 0.99
N LEU A 86 -1.05 5.01 0.01
CA LEU A 86 -0.67 5.82 -1.13
C LEU A 86 -1.64 5.56 -2.28
N PHE A 87 -2.72 6.34 -2.32
CA PHE A 87 -3.81 6.18 -3.27
C PHE A 87 -3.34 6.16 -4.74
N ASP A 88 -2.46 7.09 -5.12
CA ASP A 88 -1.93 7.19 -6.49
C ASP A 88 -1.16 5.93 -6.91
N ASN A 89 -0.36 5.36 -5.99
CA ASN A 89 0.39 4.14 -6.25
C ASN A 89 -0.53 2.92 -6.43
N ILE A 90 -1.63 2.87 -5.68
CA ILE A 90 -2.65 1.83 -5.86
C ILE A 90 -3.31 1.98 -7.23
N LEU A 91 -3.64 3.19 -7.67
CA LEU A 91 -4.20 3.41 -9.01
C LEU A 91 -3.19 3.17 -10.14
N HIS A 92 -1.90 3.41 -9.91
CA HIS A 92 -0.85 3.09 -10.88
C HIS A 92 -0.80 1.59 -11.19
N GLN A 93 -1.32 0.73 -10.30
CA GLN A 93 -1.49 -0.68 -10.61
C GLN A 93 -2.40 -0.92 -11.82
N LEU A 94 -3.45 -0.13 -12.00
CA LEU A 94 -4.34 -0.21 -13.18
C LEU A 94 -3.68 0.32 -14.46
N ARG A 95 -2.76 1.27 -14.33
CA ARG A 95 -2.07 1.90 -15.47
C ARG A 95 -0.89 1.06 -15.97
N PHE A 96 -0.58 -0.03 -15.29
CA PHE A 96 0.54 -0.91 -15.63
C PHE A 96 0.59 -1.33 -17.11
N PRO A 97 -0.53 -1.71 -17.77
CA PRO A 97 -0.50 -2.06 -19.20
C PRO A 97 -0.03 -0.90 -20.09
N LYS A 98 -0.40 0.34 -19.76
CA LYS A 98 0.06 1.53 -20.51
C LYS A 98 1.54 1.79 -20.29
N PHE A 99 2.03 1.64 -19.05
CA PHE A 99 3.45 1.77 -18.77
C PHE A 99 4.27 0.69 -19.49
N SER A 100 3.74 -0.53 -19.61
CA SER A 100 4.38 -1.61 -20.35
C SER A 100 4.60 -1.22 -21.82
N VAL A 101 3.57 -0.70 -22.50
CA VAL A 101 3.69 -0.26 -23.91
C VAL A 101 4.71 0.88 -24.07
N ILE A 102 4.70 1.85 -23.16
CA ILE A 102 5.66 2.97 -23.22
C ILE A 102 7.09 2.47 -23.00
N VAL A 103 7.30 1.59 -22.01
CA VAL A 103 8.61 1.02 -21.71
C VAL A 103 9.09 0.12 -22.86
N GLU A 104 8.21 -0.64 -23.49
CA GLU A 104 8.53 -1.43 -24.69
C GLU A 104 9.05 -0.54 -25.81
N ASN A 105 8.38 0.59 -26.07
CA ASN A 105 8.77 1.52 -27.13
C ASN A 105 10.13 2.21 -26.89
N HIS A 106 10.55 2.38 -25.63
CA HIS A 106 11.77 3.13 -25.29
C HIS A 106 12.96 2.25 -24.88
N LEU A 107 12.68 1.11 -24.23
CA LEU A 107 13.68 0.25 -23.58
C LEU A 107 13.64 -1.19 -24.12
N GLY A 108 12.74 -1.48 -25.06
CA GLY A 108 12.56 -2.80 -25.64
C GLY A 108 12.03 -3.84 -24.65
N GLU A 109 12.08 -5.11 -25.06
CA GLU A 109 11.54 -6.25 -24.30
C GLU A 109 12.21 -6.43 -22.93
N GLN A 110 13.49 -6.10 -22.80
CA GLN A 110 14.21 -6.20 -21.53
C GLN A 110 13.64 -5.24 -20.47
N GLY A 111 13.35 -3.99 -20.84
CA GLY A 111 12.74 -3.02 -19.94
C GLY A 111 11.34 -3.45 -19.49
N VAL A 112 10.56 -4.08 -20.36
CA VAL A 112 9.23 -4.61 -20.01
C VAL A 112 9.35 -5.75 -19.00
N ARG A 113 10.31 -6.66 -19.18
CA ARG A 113 10.58 -7.74 -18.22
C ARG A 113 10.94 -7.19 -16.85
N GLU A 114 11.86 -6.24 -16.77
CA GLU A 114 12.27 -5.63 -15.50
C GLU A 114 11.10 -4.90 -14.81
N LEU A 115 10.30 -4.16 -15.58
CA LEU A 115 9.10 -3.50 -15.08
C LEU A 115 8.07 -4.52 -14.55
N GLY A 116 7.89 -5.64 -15.25
CA GLY A 116 7.05 -6.76 -14.83
C GLY A 116 7.52 -7.41 -13.53
N ILE A 117 8.82 -7.65 -13.39
CA ILE A 117 9.42 -8.20 -12.17
C ILE A 117 9.20 -7.22 -11.01
N LYS A 118 9.46 -5.93 -11.19
CA LYS A 118 9.21 -4.90 -10.17
C LYS A 118 7.74 -4.79 -9.78
N LYS A 119 6.83 -5.03 -10.72
CA LYS A 119 5.39 -5.04 -10.47
C LYS A 119 4.94 -6.24 -9.65
N LEU A 120 5.46 -7.42 -9.96
CA LEU A 120 5.14 -8.68 -9.29
C LEU A 120 5.73 -8.74 -7.88
N TYR A 121 7.00 -8.34 -7.72
CA TYR A 121 7.73 -8.48 -6.46
C TYR A 121 7.76 -7.18 -5.64
N GLY A 122 7.36 -6.05 -6.20
CA GLY A 122 7.35 -4.76 -5.52
C GLY A 122 8.74 -4.16 -5.37
N ARG A 123 9.13 -3.81 -4.15
CA ARG A 123 10.46 -3.27 -3.85
C ARG A 123 11.52 -4.36 -3.94
N ILE A 124 12.32 -4.31 -5.00
CA ILE A 124 13.48 -5.17 -5.24
C ILE A 124 14.77 -4.35 -5.15
N SER A 125 15.75 -4.85 -4.41
CA SER A 125 17.12 -4.31 -4.42
C SER A 125 17.87 -4.92 -5.58
N ILE A 126 18.42 -4.08 -6.45
CA ILE A 126 19.37 -4.50 -7.48
C ILE A 126 20.72 -4.66 -6.78
N ASN A 127 21.24 -5.87 -6.71
CA ASN A 127 22.54 -6.20 -6.13
C ASN A 127 23.33 -7.01 -7.14
#